data_AF-A0A7J4LGZ9-F1
#
_entry.id   AF-A0A7J4LGZ9-F1
#
_cell.length_a   1.000
_cell.length_b   1.000
_cell.length_c   1.000
_cell.angle_alpha   90.00
_cell.angle_beta   90.00
_cell.angle_gamma   90.00
#
_symmetry.space_group_name_H-M   'P 1'
#
loop_
_entity.id
_entity.type
_entity.pdbx_description
1 polymer ?
#
loop_
_entity_poly.entity_id
_entity_poly.type
_entity_poly.pdbx_seq_one_letter_code
_entity_poly.pdbx_strand_id
1 'polypeptide(L)'
;MKSKKAQGMPINVIIIAVIALILLVVILAITSGKLKVFGKGTANCKAQGGDCEPVTFCVKPKYTDVLGTDCESRTDGKTLCCIALY
;
A
#
# COMPACT_ATOMS: atom_id res chain seq x y z
N MET A 1 -14.14 16.15 -55.08
CA MET A 1 -13.14 16.83 -54.23
C MET A 1 -13.32 16.34 -52.79
N LYS A 2 -12.38 15.54 -52.25
CA LYS A 2 -12.46 15.05 -50.86
C LYS A 2 -11.92 16.14 -49.94
N SER A 3 -12.80 16.88 -49.28
CA SER A 3 -12.41 17.81 -48.21
C SER A 3 -11.78 17.01 -47.07
N LYS A 4 -10.49 17.22 -46.82
CA LYS A 4 -9.85 16.72 -45.60
C LYS A 4 -10.49 17.48 -44.44
N LYS A 5 -11.37 16.81 -43.69
CA LYS A 5 -11.75 17.26 -42.35
C LYS A 5 -10.47 17.23 -41.52
N ALA A 6 -9.76 18.35 -41.48
CA ALA A 6 -8.84 18.62 -40.40
C ALA A 6 -9.70 18.64 -39.14
N GLN A 7 -9.78 17.49 -38.48
CA GLN A 7 -10.39 17.32 -37.17
C GLN A 7 -9.46 18.02 -36.18
N GLY A 8 -9.41 19.35 -36.25
CA GLY A 8 -8.80 20.15 -35.20
C GLY A 8 -9.60 19.84 -33.96
N MET A 9 -9.03 19.04 -33.06
CA MET A 9 -9.61 18.90 -31.73
C MET A 9 -9.77 20.32 -31.20
N PRO A 10 -11.00 20.73 -30.84
CA PRO A 10 -11.26 22.09 -30.42
C PRO A 10 -10.31 22.40 -29.26
N ILE A 11 -9.62 23.54 -29.33
CA ILE A 11 -8.53 23.90 -28.40
C ILE A 11 -8.96 23.72 -26.93
N ASN A 12 -10.24 23.94 -26.64
CA ASN A 12 -10.85 23.70 -25.32
C ASN A 12 -10.66 22.26 -24.81
N VAL A 13 -10.74 21.26 -25.67
CA VAL A 13 -10.52 19.84 -25.31
C VAL A 13 -9.07 19.60 -24.92
N ILE A 14 -8.12 20.24 -25.60
CA ILE A 14 -6.70 20.13 -25.27
C ILE A 14 -6.45 20.76 -23.89
N ILE A 15 -7.04 21.92 -23.63
CA ILE A 15 -6.93 22.61 -22.32
C ILE A 15 -7.48 21.74 -21.20
N ILE A 16 -8.68 21.17 -21.38
CA ILE A 16 -9.30 20.29 -20.36
C ILE A 16 -8.46 19.03 -20.14
N ALA A 17 -7.93 18.42 -21.21
CA ALA A 17 -7.09 17.23 -21.11
C ALA A 17 -5.81 17.48 -20.31
N VAL A 18 -5.16 18.64 -20.52
CA VAL A 18 -3.95 19.03 -19.77
C VAL A 18 -4.27 19.27 -18.29
N ILE A 19 -5.35 19.99 -17.99
CA ILE A 19 -5.79 20.22 -16.60
C ILE A 19 -6.08 18.88 -15.89
N ALA A 20 -6.81 17.98 -16.54
CA ALA A 20 -7.13 16.67 -15.99
C ALA A 20 -5.86 15.83 -15.72
N LEU A 21 -4.89 15.88 -16.63
CA LEU A 21 -3.62 15.16 -16.48
C LEU A 21 -2.82 15.70 -15.27
N ILE A 22 -2.75 17.02 -15.11
CA ILE A 22 -2.07 17.65 -13.96
C ILE A 22 -2.75 17.21 -12.65
N LEU A 23 -4.08 17.29 -12.58
CA LEU A 23 -4.83 16.88 -11.38
C LEU A 23 -4.58 15.42 -11.04
N LEU A 24 -4.56 14.53 -12.02
CA LEU A 24 -4.29 13.11 -11.82
C LEU A 24 -2.90 12.89 -11.23
N VAL A 25 -1.87 13.58 -11.73
CA VAL A 25 -0.50 13.50 -11.18
C VAL A 25 -0.46 13.99 -9.73
N VAL A 26 -1.16 15.07 -9.40
CA VAL A 26 -1.23 15.60 -8.03
C VAL A 26 -1.88 14.60 -7.08
N ILE A 27 -3.01 14.00 -7.48
CA ILE A 27 -3.69 12.97 -6.67
C ILE A 27 -2.76 11.77 -6.45
N LEU A 28 -2.09 11.29 -7.49
CA LEU A 28 -1.14 10.19 -7.38
C LEU A 28 0.03 10.54 -6.44
N ALA A 29 0.58 11.75 -6.51
CA ALA A 29 1.68 12.18 -5.65
C ALA A 29 1.29 12.20 -4.17
N ILE A 30 0.13 12.77 -3.84
CA ILE A 30 -0.37 12.83 -2.45
C ILE A 30 -0.75 11.43 -1.95
N THR A 31 -1.44 10.65 -2.78
CA THR A 31 -1.87 9.29 -2.45
C THR A 31 -0.67 8.37 -2.25
N SER A 32 0.38 8.49 -3.06
CA SER A 32 1.62 7.72 -2.91
C SER A 32 2.32 8.00 -1.57
N GLY A 33 2.33 9.25 -1.12
CA GLY A 33 2.88 9.62 0.19
C GLY A 33 2.11 8.98 1.36
N LYS A 34 0.77 8.99 1.28
CA LYS A 34 -0.10 8.36 2.30
C LYS A 34 -0.01 6.84 2.26
N LEU A 35 -0.05 6.21 1.08
CA LEU A 35 0.02 4.75 0.92
C LEU A 35 1.29 4.14 1.54
N LYS A 36 2.43 4.83 1.43
CA LYS A 36 3.68 4.40 2.09
C LYS A 36 3.59 4.40 3.62
N VAL A 37 2.78 5.28 4.20
CA VAL A 37 2.53 5.33 5.65
C VAL A 37 1.50 4.28 6.05
N PHE A 38 0.44 4.09 5.26
CA PHE A 38 -0.56 3.04 5.49
C PHE A 38 0.06 1.63 5.46
N GLY A 39 0.94 1.34 4.50
CA GLY A 39 1.63 0.04 4.42
C GLY A 39 2.49 -0.28 5.64
N LYS A 40 3.05 0.73 6.32
CA LYS A 40 3.78 0.55 7.58
C LYS A 40 2.88 0.25 8.76
N GLY A 41 1.68 0.84 8.80
CA GLY A 41 0.69 0.56 9.83
C GLY A 41 0.13 -0.86 9.74
N THR A 42 -0.13 -1.34 8.52
CA THR A 42 -0.62 -2.71 8.29
C THR A 42 0.43 -3.77 8.52
N ALA A 43 1.71 -3.46 8.33
CA ALA A 43 2.80 -4.38 8.65
C ALA A 43 3.06 -4.49 10.16
N ASN A 44 2.59 -3.55 10.99
CA ASN A 44 2.94 -3.56 12.40
C ASN A 44 2.22 -4.68 13.18
N CYS A 45 2.97 -5.66 13.68
CA CYS A 45 2.46 -6.79 14.46
C CYS A 45 1.69 -6.33 15.71
N LYS A 46 2.19 -5.30 16.38
CA LYS A 46 1.53 -4.67 17.54
C LYS A 46 0.17 -4.09 17.15
N ALA A 47 0.07 -3.48 15.97
CA ALA A 47 -1.17 -2.91 15.47
C ALA A 47 -2.19 -3.98 15.08
N GLN A 48 -1.75 -5.20 14.78
CA GLN A 48 -2.60 -6.36 14.53
C GLN A 48 -3.02 -7.08 15.83
N GLY A 49 -2.60 -6.59 17.01
CA GLY A 49 -2.94 -7.19 18.30
C GLY A 49 -2.06 -8.39 18.68
N GLY A 50 -0.90 -8.53 18.05
CA GLY A 50 0.10 -9.53 18.39
C GLY A 50 1.38 -8.92 18.98
N ASP A 51 2.29 -9.79 19.38
CA ASP A 51 3.66 -9.42 19.74
C ASP A 51 4.65 -10.24 18.91
N CYS A 52 5.81 -9.64 18.59
CA CYS A 52 6.88 -10.34 17.89
C CYS A 52 7.60 -11.27 18.88
N GLU A 53 7.36 -12.56 18.73
CA GLU A 53 7.88 -13.62 19.60
C GLU A 53 8.71 -14.61 18.78
N PRO A 54 9.68 -15.32 19.39
CA PRO A 54 10.36 -16.41 18.72
C PRO A 54 9.38 -17.53 18.36
N VAL A 55 9.64 -18.27 17.27
CA VAL A 55 8.80 -19.41 16.80
C VAL A 55 8.45 -20.40 17.92
N THR A 56 9.32 -20.56 18.91
CA THR A 56 9.14 -21.47 20.06
C THR A 56 8.02 -21.07 21.01
N PHE A 57 7.64 -19.79 21.04
CA PHE A 57 6.59 -19.28 21.92
C PHE A 57 5.20 -19.28 21.26
N CYS A 58 5.16 -19.37 19.93
CA CYS A 58 3.93 -19.31 19.15
C CYS A 58 3.35 -20.72 18.94
N VAL A 59 2.91 -21.33 20.03
CA VAL A 59 2.44 -22.72 20.02
C VAL A 59 0.92 -22.78 19.83
N LYS A 60 0.49 -23.35 18.70
CA LYS A 60 -0.93 -23.70 18.45
C LYS A 60 -1.42 -24.71 19.50
N PRO A 61 -2.67 -24.63 19.98
CA PRO A 61 -3.78 -23.82 19.46
C PRO A 61 -3.93 -22.44 20.09
N LYS A 62 -3.08 -22.06 21.07
CA LYS A 62 -3.25 -20.82 21.85
C LYS A 62 -2.87 -19.56 21.07
N TYR A 63 -2.10 -19.70 19.99
CA TYR A 63 -1.59 -18.60 19.20
C TYR A 63 -1.72 -18.88 17.70
N THR A 64 -1.93 -17.84 16.90
CA THR A 64 -1.82 -17.89 15.44
C THR A 64 -0.65 -17.05 14.95
N ASP A 65 0.01 -17.53 13.90
CA ASP A 65 1.13 -16.88 13.23
C ASP A 65 0.65 -16.00 12.06
N VAL A 66 1.16 -14.76 11.98
CA VAL A 66 0.91 -13.86 10.84
C VAL A 66 2.23 -13.57 10.11
N LEU A 67 2.21 -13.76 8.79
CA LEU A 67 3.34 -13.52 7.90
C LEU A 67 3.25 -12.13 7.27
N GLY A 68 4.39 -11.54 6.93
CA GLY A 68 4.46 -10.22 6.27
C GLY A 68 4.29 -9.03 7.21
N THR A 69 4.47 -9.24 8.51
CA THR A 69 4.55 -8.19 9.52
C THR A 69 5.97 -7.63 9.67
N ASP A 70 6.12 -6.52 10.39
CA ASP A 70 7.36 -5.83 10.72
C ASP A 70 8.30 -6.62 11.65
N CYS A 71 7.94 -7.84 12.05
CA CYS A 71 8.80 -8.78 12.77
C CYS A 71 9.98 -9.32 11.94
N GLU A 72 10.28 -8.73 10.77
CA GLU A 72 11.23 -9.26 9.77
C GLU A 72 12.37 -8.28 9.43
N SER A 73 13.13 -7.78 10.43
CA SER A 73 14.53 -7.26 10.26
C SER A 73 15.14 -6.69 11.56
N ARG A 74 15.14 -7.43 12.69
CA ARG A 74 16.00 -6.99 13.82
C ARG A 74 16.99 -7.97 14.39
N THR A 75 16.81 -9.29 14.31
CA THR A 75 17.89 -10.26 14.53
C THR A 75 17.35 -11.66 14.23
N ASP A 76 18.04 -12.42 13.37
CA ASP A 76 18.05 -13.89 13.39
C ASP A 76 16.81 -14.71 12.94
N GLY A 77 16.11 -14.32 11.86
CA GLY A 77 15.36 -15.27 11.00
C GLY A 77 14.35 -16.23 11.66
N LYS A 78 13.87 -15.93 12.87
CA LYS A 78 13.04 -16.83 13.70
C LYS A 78 11.97 -16.12 14.54
N THR A 79 11.70 -14.84 14.30
CA THR A 79 10.62 -14.10 14.97
C THR A 79 9.40 -14.00 14.07
N LEU A 80 8.25 -14.42 14.58
CA LEU A 80 6.96 -14.32 13.91
C LEU A 80 6.04 -13.38 14.70
N CYS A 81 5.05 -12.81 14.04
CA CYS A 81 3.99 -12.10 14.75
C CYS A 81 2.99 -13.11 15.30
N CYS A 82 2.80 -13.10 16.62
CA CYS A 82 1.98 -14.09 17.30
C CYS A 82 0.82 -13.43 18.03
N ILE A 83 -0.38 -13.86 17.67
CA ILE A 83 -1.64 -13.33 18.18
C ILE A 83 -2.27 -14.40 19.07
N ALA A 84 -2.57 -14.06 20.32
CA ALA A 84 -3.24 -14.95 21.25
C ALA A 84 -4.70 -15.17 20.83
N LEU A 85 -5.09 -16.43 20.66
CA LEU A 85 -6.47 -16.86 20.46
C LEU A 85 -7.05 -17.17 21.84
N TYR A 86 -7.88 -16.25 22.35
CA TYR A 86 -8.61 -16.42 23.61
C TYR A 86 -9.93 -17.17 23.39
#